data_AF-A0A661D1N0-F1
#
_entry.id   AF-A0A661D1N0-F1
#
_cell.length_a   1.000
_cell.length_b   1.000
_cell.length_c   1.000
_cell.angle_alpha   90.00
_cell.angle_beta   90.00
_cell.angle_gamma   90.00
#
_symmetry.space_group_name_H-M   'P 1'
#
loop_
_entity.id
_entity.type
_entity.pdbx_description
1 polymer ?
#
loop_
_entity_poly.entity_id
_entity_poly.type
_entity_poly.pdbx_seq_one_letter_code
_entity_poly.pdbx_strand_id
1 'polypeptide(L)'
;MFNAFYHVLKPGGVLGITDHRAQPGTNLETMKQSGYLNQDLVVILAQKAGFVLEAVSEINANPLDDKQHPKGVWTLPPTLRLGEQGRDQYLAIGESDRMTLRFRKLK
;
A
#
# COMPACT_ATOMS: atom_id res chain seq x y z
N MET A 1 9.96 -7.84 8.39
CA MET A 1 10.19 -6.50 7.81
C MET A 1 10.09 -5.38 8.86
N PHE A 2 8.93 -5.12 9.48
CA PHE A 2 8.77 -4.01 10.45
C PHE A 2 9.76 -4.00 11.63
N ASN A 3 10.07 -5.17 12.21
CA ASN A 3 11.10 -5.25 13.26
C ASN A 3 12.45 -4.71 12.77
N ALA A 4 12.86 -5.03 11.53
CA ALA A 4 14.11 -4.51 10.98
C ALA A 4 14.10 -2.98 10.85
N PHE A 5 12.99 -2.38 10.38
CA PHE A 5 12.81 -0.92 10.35
C PHE A 5 12.93 -0.31 11.75
N TYR A 6 12.32 -0.94 12.76
CA TYR A 6 12.38 -0.47 14.14
C TYR A 6 13.81 -0.51 14.70
N HIS A 7 14.57 -1.55 14.38
CA HIS A 7 15.94 -1.72 14.87
C HIS A 7 16.91 -0.67 14.29
N VAL A 8 16.73 -0.27 13.03
CA VAL A 8 17.64 0.69 12.37
C VAL A 8 17.33 2.15 12.69
N LEU A 9 16.09 2.48 13.09
CA LEU A 9 15.71 3.85 13.44
C LEU A 9 16.14 4.20 14.87
N LYS A 10 16.62 5.43 15.07
CA LYS A 10 16.88 6.00 16.40
C LYS A 10 15.55 6.30 17.13
N PRO A 11 15.56 6.43 18.48
CA PRO A 11 14.43 7.00 19.21
C PRO A 11 14.04 8.36 18.60
N GLY A 12 12.73 8.59 18.40
CA GLY A 12 12.19 9.74 17.68
C GLY A 12 12.20 9.61 16.15
N GLY A 13 12.71 8.51 15.59
CA GLY A 13 12.77 8.28 14.13
C GLY A 13 11.38 8.11 13.48
N VAL A 14 11.27 8.52 12.22
CA VAL A 14 10.04 8.41 11.41
C VAL A 14 10.16 7.25 10.42
N LEU A 15 9.10 6.45 10.33
CA LEU A 15 8.90 5.50 9.24
C LEU A 15 7.72 5.97 8.38
N GLY A 16 7.97 6.25 7.10
CA GLY A 16 6.93 6.47 6.10
C GLY A 16 6.67 5.21 5.29
N ILE A 17 5.40 4.90 5.02
CA ILE A 17 5.01 3.75 4.19
C ILE A 17 4.04 4.23 3.12
N THR A 18 4.31 3.83 1.88
CA THR A 18 3.33 3.89 0.79
C THR A 18 3.23 2.54 0.09
N ASP A 19 2.01 2.03 -0.02
CA ASP A 19 1.76 0.76 -0.70
C ASP A 19 0.33 0.73 -1.26
N HIS A 20 0.06 -0.20 -2.17
CA HIS A 20 -1.23 -0.37 -2.82
C HIS A 20 -2.30 -0.74 -1.79
N ARG A 21 -3.43 0.00 -1.76
CA ARG A 21 -4.48 -0.18 -0.75
C ARG A 21 -5.57 -1.12 -1.24
N ALA A 22 -5.76 -2.23 -0.54
CA ALA A 22 -6.85 -3.17 -0.80
C ALA A 22 -8.20 -2.65 -0.27
N GLN A 23 -9.28 -3.28 -0.72
CA GLN A 23 -10.59 -3.08 -0.08
C GLN A 23 -10.56 -3.65 1.35
N PRO A 24 -11.28 -3.04 2.31
CA PRO A 24 -11.41 -3.57 3.66
C PRO A 24 -11.87 -5.04 3.65
N GLY A 25 -11.26 -5.88 4.49
CA GLY A 25 -11.60 -7.30 4.58
C GLY A 25 -10.94 -8.21 3.54
N THR A 26 -10.11 -7.69 2.62
CA THR A 26 -9.35 -8.52 1.67
C THR A 26 -8.46 -9.53 2.41
N ASN A 27 -8.58 -10.81 2.07
CA ASN A 27 -7.83 -11.90 2.74
C ASN A 27 -6.37 -12.00 2.25
N LEU A 28 -5.53 -12.72 2.99
CA LEU A 28 -4.10 -12.86 2.71
C LEU A 28 -3.78 -13.46 1.33
N GLU A 29 -4.54 -14.44 0.87
CA GLU A 29 -4.28 -15.06 -0.43
C GLU A 29 -4.58 -14.10 -1.58
N THR A 30 -5.70 -13.37 -1.49
CA THR A 30 -6.03 -12.32 -2.45
C THR A 30 -4.98 -11.20 -2.47
N MET A 31 -4.48 -10.77 -1.30
CA MET A 31 -3.43 -9.75 -1.23
C MET A 31 -2.14 -10.20 -1.93
N LYS A 32 -1.71 -11.46 -1.72
CA LYS A 32 -0.51 -12.02 -2.37
C LYS A 32 -0.65 -12.08 -3.89
N GLN A 33 -1.84 -12.40 -4.38
CA GLN A 33 -2.11 -12.55 -5.82
C GLN A 33 -2.27 -11.19 -6.52
N SER A 34 -2.85 -10.20 -5.84
CA SER A 34 -3.20 -8.91 -6.45
C SER A 34 -2.13 -7.84 -6.23
N GLY A 35 -1.32 -7.95 -5.18
CA GLY A 35 -0.37 -6.90 -4.77
C GLY A 35 -1.02 -5.75 -3.98
N TYR A 36 -2.33 -5.76 -3.78
CA TYR A 36 -3.00 -4.83 -2.88
C TYR A 36 -2.92 -5.30 -1.43
N LEU A 37 -2.68 -4.39 -0.49
CA LEU A 37 -2.54 -4.68 0.94
C LEU A 37 -3.65 -4.02 1.76
N ASN A 38 -4.15 -4.74 2.75
CA ASN A 38 -5.05 -4.18 3.75
C ASN A 38 -4.27 -3.21 4.66
N GLN A 39 -4.65 -1.93 4.64
CA GLN A 39 -4.03 -0.87 5.43
C GLN A 39 -4.05 -1.18 6.93
N ASP A 40 -5.13 -1.76 7.45
CA ASP A 40 -5.24 -2.08 8.87
C ASP A 40 -4.20 -3.15 9.27
N LEU A 41 -3.96 -4.13 8.40
CA LEU A 41 -2.92 -5.13 8.64
C LEU A 41 -1.53 -4.49 8.66
N VAL A 42 -1.25 -3.57 7.73
CA VAL A 42 0.02 -2.81 7.69
C VAL A 42 0.22 -2.03 9.00
N VAL A 43 -0.82 -1.33 9.47
CA VAL A 43 -0.80 -0.57 10.73
C VAL A 43 -0.58 -1.50 11.93
N ILE A 44 -1.32 -2.62 12.01
CA ILE A 44 -1.19 -3.61 13.09
C ILE A 44 0.24 -4.18 13.13
N LEU A 45 0.83 -4.51 11.98
CA LEU A 45 2.18 -5.05 11.93
C LEU A 45 3.24 -4.03 12.33
N ALA A 46 3.06 -2.75 11.96
CA ALA A 46 3.93 -1.66 12.40
C ALA A 46 3.85 -1.46 13.92
N GLN A 47 2.63 -1.43 14.47
CA GLN A 47 2.39 -1.29 15.90
C GLN A 47 2.96 -2.45 16.71
N LYS A 48 2.81 -3.69 16.22
CA LYS A 48 3.43 -4.88 16.83
C LYS A 48 4.95 -4.80 16.90
N ALA A 49 5.59 -4.09 15.97
CA ALA A 49 7.03 -3.84 16.01
C ALA A 49 7.45 -2.70 16.96
N GLY A 50 6.50 -1.95 17.52
CA GLY A 50 6.73 -0.87 18.48
C GLY A 50 6.51 0.54 17.93
N PHE A 51 6.11 0.68 16.66
CA PHE A 51 5.79 2.00 16.10
C PHE A 51 4.44 2.53 16.57
N VAL A 52 4.29 3.86 16.59
CA VAL A 52 3.00 4.54 16.77
C VAL A 52 2.60 5.20 15.46
N LEU A 53 1.35 5.00 15.02
CA LEU A 53 0.81 5.70 13.85
C LEU A 53 0.58 7.17 14.22
N GLU A 54 1.26 8.09 13.52
CA GLU A 54 1.15 9.53 13.75
C GLU A 54 0.22 10.22 12.78
N ALA A 55 0.17 9.78 11.52
CA ALA A 55 -0.68 10.40 10.50
C ALA A 55 -0.98 9.45 9.35
N VAL A 56 -2.10 9.73 8.68
CA VAL A 56 -2.54 9.12 7.42
C VAL A 56 -2.75 10.26 6.43
N SER A 57 -2.37 10.04 5.17
CA SER A 57 -2.58 10.99 4.08
C SER A 57 -3.23 10.29 2.89
N GLU A 58 -4.20 10.97 2.29
CA GLU A 58 -4.88 10.53 1.06
C GLU A 58 -4.23 11.12 -0.21
N ILE A 59 -3.00 11.65 -0.11
CA ILE A 59 -2.29 12.27 -1.26
C ILE A 59 -2.09 11.32 -2.45
N ASN A 60 -2.06 10.00 -2.20
CA ASN A 60 -1.95 8.97 -3.23
C ASN A 60 -3.25 8.16 -3.38
N ALA A 61 -4.37 8.68 -2.88
CA ALA A 61 -5.66 8.04 -3.08
C ALA A 61 -6.07 8.17 -4.55
N ASN A 62 -6.55 7.07 -5.14
CA ASN A 62 -7.11 7.08 -6.49
C ASN A 62 -8.53 6.52 -6.48
N PRO A 63 -9.58 7.37 -6.60
CA PRO A 63 -10.96 6.90 -6.63
C PRO A 63 -11.32 6.13 -7.90
N LEU A 64 -10.52 6.22 -8.97
CA LEU A 64 -10.74 5.46 -10.21
C LEU A 64 -10.21 4.02 -10.14
N ASP A 65 -9.39 3.70 -9.14
CA ASP A 65 -8.90 2.35 -8.93
C ASP A 65 -9.85 1.53 -8.05
N ASP A 66 -10.66 0.67 -8.70
CA ASP A 66 -11.59 -0.26 -8.06
C ASP A 66 -10.93 -1.50 -7.41
N LYS A 67 -9.61 -1.67 -7.62
CA LYS A 67 -8.76 -2.76 -7.14
C LYS A 67 -9.07 -4.14 -7.74
N GLN A 68 -9.88 -4.20 -8.81
CA GLN A 68 -10.35 -5.45 -9.44
C GLN A 68 -9.73 -5.66 -10.82
N HIS A 69 -8.40 -5.81 -10.85
CA HIS A 69 -7.66 -5.92 -12.10
C HIS A 69 -7.19 -7.36 -12.39
N PRO A 70 -7.23 -7.84 -13.65
CA PRO A 70 -6.89 -9.23 -14.00
C PRO A 70 -5.48 -9.68 -13.60
N LYS A 71 -4.53 -8.74 -13.50
CA LYS A 71 -3.18 -9.00 -13.02
C LYS A 71 -2.84 -8.15 -11.80
N GLY A 72 -3.83 -7.84 -10.96
CA GLY A 72 -3.64 -7.02 -9.76
C GLY A 72 -3.13 -5.63 -10.08
N VAL A 73 -2.42 -5.02 -9.12
CA VAL A 73 -1.84 -3.66 -9.22
C VAL A 73 -0.98 -3.48 -10.46
N TRP A 74 -0.34 -4.54 -10.93
CA TRP A 74 0.55 -4.52 -12.09
C TRP A 74 -0.18 -4.35 -13.43
N THR A 75 -1.51 -4.47 -13.43
CA THR A 75 -2.34 -4.12 -14.59
C THR A 75 -2.26 -2.62 -14.87
N LEU A 76 -2.11 -1.80 -13.82
CA LEU A 76 -2.05 -0.36 -13.91
C LEU A 76 -0.62 0.15 -14.21
N PRO A 77 -0.47 1.43 -14.60
CA PRO A 77 0.83 2.09 -14.69
C PRO A 77 1.64 2.00 -13.39
N PRO A 78 2.99 2.04 -13.48
CA PRO A 78 3.78 2.11 -14.72
C PRO A 78 3.99 0.75 -15.40
N THR A 79 3.55 -0.36 -14.79
CA THR A 79 3.88 -1.70 -15.29
C THR A 79 3.05 -2.10 -16.51
N LEU A 80 1.74 -1.79 -16.52
CA LEU A 80 0.84 -2.12 -17.64
C LEU A 80 1.00 -3.56 -18.12
N ARG A 81 0.93 -4.53 -17.20
CA ARG A 81 1.27 -5.95 -17.44
C ARG A 81 0.45 -6.62 -18.55
N LEU A 82 -0.71 -6.06 -18.91
CA LEU A 82 -1.53 -6.55 -20.02
C LEU A 82 -1.11 -5.99 -21.40
N GLY A 83 -0.11 -5.12 -21.44
CA GLY A 83 0.39 -4.51 -22.68
C GLY A 83 -0.66 -3.61 -23.34
N GLU A 84 -0.99 -3.91 -24.59
CA GLU A 84 -1.97 -3.14 -25.37
C GLU A 84 -3.43 -3.48 -25.05
N GLN A 85 -3.68 -4.61 -24.38
CA GLN A 85 -5.04 -5.00 -24.02
C GLN A 85 -5.62 -4.02 -23.00
N GLY A 86 -6.64 -3.26 -23.41
CA GLY A 86 -7.28 -2.26 -22.54
C GLY A 86 -6.35 -1.11 -22.11
N ARG A 87 -5.25 -0.87 -22.82
CA ARG A 87 -4.22 0.09 -22.43
C ARG A 87 -4.78 1.47 -22.10
N ASP A 88 -5.59 2.03 -23.00
CA ASP A 88 -6.18 3.37 -22.82
C ASP A 88 -7.11 3.42 -21.60
N GLN A 89 -7.84 2.34 -21.32
CA GLN A 89 -8.65 2.21 -20.11
C GLN A 89 -7.78 2.26 -18.85
N TYR A 90 -6.69 1.47 -18.79
CA TYR A 90 -5.81 1.45 -17.62
C TYR A 90 -5.00 2.73 -17.44
N LEU A 91 -4.65 3.41 -18.55
CA LEU A 91 -4.04 4.74 -18.51
C LEU A 91 -5.02 5.79 -17.98
N ALA A 92 -6.30 5.70 -18.35
CA ALA A 92 -7.35 6.60 -17.84
C ALA A 92 -7.60 6.41 -16.34
N ILE A 93 -7.44 5.20 -15.80
CA ILE A 93 -7.46 4.95 -14.35
C ILE A 93 -6.25 5.58 -13.68
N GLY A 94 -5.06 5.47 -14.27
CA GLY A 94 -3.80 5.95 -13.70
C GLY A 94 -3.20 4.96 -12.70
N GLU A 95 -2.25 5.44 -11.88
CA GLU A 95 -1.63 4.59 -10.84
C GLU A 95 -2.66 4.11 -9.81
N SER A 96 -2.39 2.96 -9.20
CA SER A 96 -3.26 2.38 -8.17
C SER A 96 -3.55 3.33 -6.99
N ASP A 97 -4.67 3.10 -6.30
CA ASP A 97 -4.95 3.66 -4.98
C ASP A 97 -3.91 3.19 -3.96
N ARG A 98 -3.25 4.13 -3.26
CA ARG A 98 -2.20 3.82 -2.29
C ARG A 98 -2.51 4.43 -0.93
N MET A 99 -2.20 3.68 0.11
CA MET A 99 -2.10 4.23 1.46
C MET A 99 -0.81 5.04 1.58
N THR A 100 -0.85 6.12 2.35
CA THR A 100 0.35 6.86 2.75
C THR A 100 0.31 7.10 4.26
N LEU A 101 1.19 6.43 4.98
CA LEU A 101 1.19 6.33 6.44
C LEU A 101 2.49 6.88 7.02
N ARG A 102 2.39 7.58 8.14
CA ARG A 102 3.55 8.05 8.91
C ARG A 102 3.50 7.46 10.31
N PHE A 103 4.60 6.83 10.71
CA PHE A 103 4.80 6.24 12.03
C PHE A 103 6.00 6.84 12.74
N ARG A 104 6.00 6.76 14.08
CA ARG A 104 7.09 7.18 14.96
C ARG A 104 7.59 6.04 15.82
N LYS A 105 8.92 5.93 15.95
CA LYS A 105 9.55 5.16 17.03
C LYS A 105 9.69 6.08 18.25
N LEU A 106 8.93 5.85 19.31
CA LEU A 106 8.97 6.71 20.51
C LEU A 106 10.21 6.47 21.36
N LYS A 107 10.66 5.21 21.47
CA LYS A 107 11.77 4.77 22.30
C LYS A 107 12.75 3.92 21.49
#